data_AF-A0A428W2J1-F1
#
_entry.id   AF-A0A428W2J1-F1
#
_cell.length_a   1.000
_cell.length_b   1.000
_cell.length_c   1.000
_cell.angle_alpha   90.00
_cell.angle_beta   90.00
_cell.angle_gamma   90.00
#
_symmetry.space_group_name_H-M   'P 1'
#
loop_
_entity.id
_entity.type
_entity.pdbx_description
1 polymer ?
#
loop_
_entity_poly.entity_id
_entity_poly.type
_entity_poly.pdbx_seq_one_letter_code
_entity_poly.pdbx_strand_id
1 'polypeptide(L)'
;MLFRLTQLLLLMRVAASPEDTGLGLERLGYYEFFSANPFLVVGEGETQVRAQLHMAGFDERQLSYTSSGQRFANRRRRLQHDMALLVAYDLATLKTGGWCLTPRGLSTAEQMTALYAEQYMTAARLVVRRLARFRNDTALARQARQWLREPGLILDLYGATVAEEADESSGIASNRHTGTHEESSDE
;
A
#
# COMPACT_ATOMS: atom_id res chain seq x y z
N MET A 1 0.95 -0.77 -20.02
CA MET A 1 2.02 0.12 -19.50
C MET A 1 1.52 1.56 -19.38
N LEU A 2 1.14 2.22 -20.49
CA LEU A 2 0.76 3.64 -20.51
C LEU A 2 -0.38 4.02 -19.53
N PHE A 3 -1.50 3.29 -19.53
CA PHE A 3 -2.64 3.57 -18.67
C PHE A 3 -2.29 3.65 -17.17
N ARG A 4 -1.39 2.78 -16.70
CA ARG A 4 -1.00 2.76 -15.29
C ARG A 4 -0.08 3.93 -14.93
N LEU A 5 0.86 4.28 -15.82
CA LEU A 5 1.70 5.47 -15.62
C LEU A 5 0.85 6.73 -15.53
N THR A 6 -0.20 6.83 -16.37
CA THR A 6 -1.19 7.91 -16.28
C THR A 6 -1.91 7.90 -14.93
N GLN A 7 -2.36 6.75 -14.44
CA GLN A 7 -2.97 6.65 -13.11
C GLN A 7 -2.02 7.10 -12.00
N LEU A 8 -0.76 6.66 -12.03
CA LEU A 8 0.24 7.05 -11.03
C LEU A 8 0.53 8.56 -11.09
N LEU A 9 0.62 9.13 -12.29
CA LEU A 9 0.79 10.57 -12.50
C LEU A 9 -0.40 11.38 -11.94
N LEU A 10 -1.63 10.94 -12.25
CA LEU A 10 -2.87 11.55 -11.72
C LEU A 10 -2.97 11.41 -10.20
N LEU A 11 -2.54 10.28 -9.64
CA LEU A 11 -2.50 10.05 -8.21
C LEU A 11 -1.54 11.02 -7.52
N MET A 12 -0.33 11.17 -8.05
CA MET A 12 0.65 12.12 -7.53
C MET A 12 0.12 13.56 -7.61
N ARG A 13 -0.62 13.92 -8.66
CA ARG A 13 -1.30 15.22 -8.75
C ARG A 13 -2.35 15.39 -7.65
N VAL A 14 -3.17 14.37 -7.41
CA VAL A 14 -4.21 14.40 -6.37
C VAL A 14 -3.62 14.44 -4.97
N ALA A 15 -2.50 13.76 -4.75
CA ALA A 15 -1.83 13.66 -3.46
C ALA A 15 -0.86 14.81 -3.20
N ALA A 16 -0.50 15.61 -4.20
CA ALA A 16 0.32 16.79 -4.03
C ALA A 16 -0.43 17.82 -3.17
N SER A 17 0.17 18.19 -2.03
CA SER A 17 -0.23 19.36 -1.25
C SER A 17 0.79 20.48 -1.49
N PRO A 18 0.37 21.76 -1.56
CA PRO A 18 1.28 22.91 -1.67
C PRO A 18 2.32 22.97 -0.54
N GLU A 19 1.99 22.38 0.61
CA GLU A 19 2.83 22.36 1.81
C GLU A 19 3.69 21.09 1.91
N ASP A 20 3.47 20.08 1.05
CA ASP A 20 4.15 18.79 1.17
C ASP A 20 5.54 18.79 0.53
N THR A 21 6.48 18.18 1.23
CA THR A 21 7.88 18.07 0.78
C THR A 21 8.12 16.90 -0.20
N GLY A 22 7.08 16.10 -0.45
CA GLY A 22 7.09 14.93 -1.32
C GLY A 22 6.33 13.75 -0.70
N LEU A 23 6.15 12.68 -1.47
CA LEU A 23 5.50 11.46 -1.00
C LEU A 23 6.51 10.32 -0.87
N GLY A 24 6.59 9.74 0.33
CA GLY A 24 7.30 8.49 0.56
C GLY A 24 6.76 7.37 -0.35
N LEU A 25 7.66 6.51 -0.85
CA LEU A 25 7.30 5.44 -1.78
C LEU A 25 6.30 4.44 -1.15
N GLU A 26 6.45 4.16 0.15
CA GLU A 26 5.52 3.30 0.90
C GLU A 26 4.09 3.88 0.91
N ARG A 27 3.95 5.15 1.30
CA ARG A 27 2.67 5.87 1.31
C ARG A 27 2.05 5.94 -0.08
N LEU A 28 2.86 6.20 -1.10
CA LEU A 28 2.42 6.19 -2.50
C LEU A 28 1.88 4.81 -2.92
N GLY A 29 2.48 3.72 -2.42
CA GLY A 29 1.98 2.37 -2.67
C GLY A 29 0.61 2.10 -2.06
N TYR A 30 0.35 2.60 -0.85
CA TYR A 30 -1.00 2.53 -0.27
C TYR A 30 -2.01 3.35 -1.07
N TYR A 31 -1.65 4.59 -1.44
CA TYR A 31 -2.48 5.43 -2.28
C TYR A 31 -2.80 4.77 -3.63
N GLU A 32 -1.81 4.21 -4.33
CA GLU A 32 -2.01 3.57 -5.64
C GLU A 32 -2.94 2.38 -5.54
N PHE A 33 -2.69 1.50 -4.58
CA PHE A 33 -3.45 0.27 -4.44
C PHE A 33 -4.90 0.53 -4.03
N PHE A 34 -5.12 1.37 -3.01
CA PHE A 34 -6.47 1.63 -2.53
C PHE A 34 -7.27 2.53 -3.47
N SER A 35 -6.63 3.43 -4.24
CA SER A 35 -7.32 4.21 -5.28
C SER A 35 -7.83 3.31 -6.41
N ALA A 36 -7.13 2.21 -6.69
CA ALA A 36 -7.59 1.18 -7.62
C ALA A 36 -8.60 0.19 -7.01
N ASN A 37 -8.78 0.18 -5.69
CA ASN A 37 -9.66 -0.73 -4.96
C ASN A 37 -10.35 0.00 -3.79
N PRO A 38 -11.13 1.07 -4.06
CA PRO A 38 -11.57 1.99 -3.01
C PRO A 38 -12.53 1.35 -2.01
N PHE A 39 -13.28 0.32 -2.41
CA PHE A 39 -14.18 -0.42 -1.52
C PHE A 39 -13.46 -1.22 -0.42
N LEU A 40 -12.15 -1.43 -0.50
CA LEU A 40 -11.39 -2.05 0.60
C LEU A 40 -11.27 -1.12 1.82
N VAL A 41 -11.33 0.19 1.60
CA VAL A 41 -11.18 1.19 2.67
C VAL A 41 -12.47 1.93 2.99
N VAL A 42 -13.53 1.71 2.20
CA VAL A 42 -14.86 2.30 2.37
C VAL A 42 -15.79 1.29 3.03
N GLY A 43 -16.26 1.63 4.23
CA GLY A 43 -17.14 0.76 4.99
C GLY A 43 -18.53 0.63 4.34
N GLU A 44 -19.22 -0.47 4.62
CA GLU A 44 -20.56 -0.74 4.10
C GLU A 44 -21.60 0.33 4.51
N GLY A 45 -21.45 0.92 5.70
CA GLY A 45 -22.32 1.99 6.20
C GLY A 45 -22.13 3.35 5.53
N GLU A 46 -21.12 3.53 4.68
CA GLU A 46 -20.82 4.82 4.04
C GLU A 46 -21.57 4.99 2.70
N THR A 47 -22.89 4.90 2.74
CA THR A 47 -23.77 4.83 1.55
C THR A 47 -23.52 5.94 0.53
N GLN A 48 -23.36 7.19 0.97
CA GLN A 48 -23.09 8.32 0.09
C GLN A 48 -21.73 8.19 -0.64
N VAL A 49 -20.70 7.77 0.09
CA VAL A 49 -19.34 7.58 -0.43
C VAL A 49 -19.31 6.44 -1.46
N ARG A 50 -20.03 5.35 -1.16
CA ARG A 50 -20.16 4.20 -2.07
C ARG A 50 -20.94 4.56 -3.33
N ALA A 51 -22.03 5.31 -3.22
CA ALA A 51 -22.77 5.82 -4.36
C ALA A 51 -21.90 6.68 -5.29
N GLN A 52 -21.04 7.54 -4.72
CA GLN A 52 -20.06 8.31 -5.50
C GLN A 52 -19.08 7.42 -6.27
N LEU A 53 -18.59 6.34 -5.65
CA LEU A 53 -17.69 5.40 -6.31
C LEU A 53 -18.38 4.63 -7.44
N HIS A 54 -19.64 4.21 -7.24
CA HIS A 54 -20.42 3.58 -8.31
C HIS A 54 -20.68 4.53 -9.48
N MET A 55 -21.03 5.79 -9.20
CA MET A 55 -21.15 6.81 -10.25
C MET A 55 -19.82 7.08 -10.97
N ALA A 56 -18.70 6.94 -10.26
CA ALA A 56 -17.36 6.98 -10.85
C ALA A 56 -16.96 5.67 -11.57
N GLY A 57 -17.87 4.70 -11.75
CA GLY A 57 -17.64 3.48 -12.51
C GLY A 57 -16.93 2.36 -11.76
N PHE A 58 -16.77 2.46 -10.43
CA PHE A 58 -16.21 1.38 -9.62
C PHE A 58 -17.28 0.36 -9.23
N ASP A 59 -16.89 -0.92 -9.25
CA ASP A 59 -17.73 -2.04 -8.84
C ASP A 59 -17.02 -2.86 -7.74
N GLU A 60 -17.78 -3.26 -6.73
CA GLU A 60 -17.36 -4.08 -5.60
C GLU A 60 -17.08 -5.53 -6.00
N ARG A 61 -17.76 -6.01 -7.05
CA ARG A 61 -17.68 -7.39 -7.54
C ARG A 61 -16.36 -7.72 -8.23
N GLN A 62 -15.54 -6.70 -8.55
CA GLN A 62 -14.23 -6.87 -9.18
C GLN A 62 -13.14 -7.39 -8.21
N LEU A 63 -13.48 -7.66 -6.95
CA LEU A 63 -12.64 -8.40 -6.01
C LEU A 63 -12.61 -9.90 -6.38
N SER A 64 -11.95 -10.23 -7.49
CA SER A 64 -11.83 -11.58 -8.07
C SER A 64 -10.66 -12.38 -7.51
N TYR A 65 -10.89 -13.69 -7.28
CA TYR A 65 -10.05 -14.90 -7.04
C TYR A 65 -8.68 -14.81 -6.34
N THR A 66 -7.92 -13.74 -6.50
CA THR A 66 -6.62 -13.53 -5.83
C THR A 66 -6.81 -12.68 -4.57
N SER A 67 -6.23 -13.10 -3.45
CA SER A 67 -6.32 -12.34 -2.19
C SER A 67 -5.82 -10.90 -2.36
N SER A 68 -6.44 -9.96 -1.65
CA SER A 68 -6.16 -8.55 -1.83
C SER A 68 -4.70 -8.18 -1.47
N GLY A 69 -4.07 -8.89 -0.53
CA GLY A 69 -2.68 -8.64 -0.16
C GLY A 69 -1.66 -9.22 -1.15
N GLN A 70 -1.94 -10.36 -1.80
CA GLN A 70 -1.13 -10.81 -2.95
C GLN A 70 -1.14 -9.78 -4.09
N ARG A 71 -2.31 -9.18 -4.37
CA ARG A 71 -2.42 -8.08 -5.36
C ARG A 71 -1.62 -6.85 -4.92
N PHE A 72 -1.66 -6.50 -3.63
CA PHE A 72 -0.89 -5.38 -3.07
C PHE A 72 0.63 -5.60 -3.21
N ALA A 73 1.14 -6.75 -2.80
CA ALA A 73 2.56 -7.09 -2.89
C ALA A 73 3.08 -7.01 -4.35
N ASN A 74 2.30 -7.55 -5.29
CA ASN A 74 2.63 -7.49 -6.71
C ASN A 74 2.60 -6.06 -7.27
N ARG A 75 1.65 -5.21 -6.85
CA ARG A 75 1.62 -3.79 -7.26
C ARG A 75 2.79 -3.01 -6.69
N ARG A 76 3.18 -3.26 -5.44
CA ARG A 76 4.31 -2.60 -4.78
C ARG A 76 5.64 -2.84 -5.50
N ARG A 77 5.93 -4.08 -5.92
CA ARG A 77 7.15 -4.37 -6.73
C ARG A 77 7.16 -3.58 -8.05
N ARG A 78 5.99 -3.38 -8.66
CA ARG A 78 5.87 -2.64 -9.92
C ARG A 78 5.92 -1.13 -9.75
N LEU A 79 5.51 -0.60 -8.60
CA LEU A 79 5.51 0.83 -8.33
C LEU A 79 6.91 1.45 -8.47
N GLN A 80 7.96 0.76 -8.01
CA GLN A 80 9.34 1.21 -8.17
C GLN A 80 9.71 1.41 -9.66
N HIS A 81 9.35 0.44 -10.49
CA HIS A 81 9.58 0.52 -11.93
C HIS A 81 8.76 1.65 -12.56
N ASP A 82 7.48 1.76 -12.21
CA ASP A 82 6.59 2.81 -12.74
C ASP A 82 7.08 4.22 -12.33
N MET A 83 7.59 4.38 -11.09
CA MET A 83 8.23 5.63 -10.65
C MET A 83 9.53 5.92 -11.39
N ALA A 84 10.38 4.92 -11.62
CA ALA A 84 11.61 5.10 -12.39
C ALA A 84 11.31 5.58 -13.82
N LEU A 85 10.23 5.08 -14.44
CA LEU A 85 9.78 5.57 -15.74
C LEU A 85 9.31 7.03 -15.68
N LEU A 86 8.53 7.43 -14.67
CA LEU A 86 8.12 8.84 -14.52
C LEU A 86 9.33 9.78 -14.36
N VAL A 87 10.38 9.34 -13.66
CA VAL A 87 11.64 10.09 -13.54
C VAL A 87 12.37 10.16 -14.88
N ALA A 88 12.50 9.03 -15.59
CA ALA A 88 13.17 8.98 -16.89
C ALA A 88 12.49 9.88 -17.94
N TYR A 89 11.16 10.08 -17.83
CA TYR A 89 10.40 10.98 -18.69
C TYR A 89 10.32 12.43 -18.19
N ASP A 90 11.04 12.80 -17.12
CA ASP A 90 11.01 14.14 -16.51
C ASP A 90 9.61 14.56 -16.05
N LEU A 91 8.81 13.60 -15.56
CA LEU A 91 7.46 13.82 -15.03
C LEU A 91 7.44 13.80 -13.49
N ALA A 92 8.38 13.11 -12.86
CA ALA A 92 8.53 13.07 -11.42
C ALA A 92 10.00 13.24 -11.01
N THR A 93 10.22 13.69 -9.78
CA THR A 93 11.56 13.84 -9.21
C THR A 93 11.55 13.52 -7.72
N LEU A 94 12.70 13.10 -7.20
CA LEU A 94 12.91 12.82 -5.78
C LEU A 94 13.45 14.09 -5.10
N LYS A 95 12.74 14.59 -4.10
CA LYS A 95 13.19 15.65 -3.19
C LYS A 95 13.41 15.08 -1.79
N THR A 96 13.93 15.89 -0.87
CA THR A 96 14.21 15.51 0.51
C THR A 96 13.00 14.91 1.24
N GLY A 97 11.77 15.33 0.90
CA GLY A 97 10.53 14.79 1.47
C GLY A 97 9.91 13.63 0.69
N GLY A 98 10.51 13.20 -0.41
CA GLY A 98 10.02 12.09 -1.24
C GLY A 98 9.70 12.50 -2.68
N TRP A 99 8.91 11.67 -3.34
CA TRP A 99 8.57 11.83 -4.75
C TRP A 99 7.57 12.95 -4.97
N CYS A 100 7.83 13.81 -5.95
CA CYS A 100 6.93 14.89 -6.35
C CYS A 100 6.90 15.03 -7.88
N LEU A 101 5.87 15.70 -8.39
CA LEU A 101 5.80 16.02 -9.82
C LEU A 101 6.77 17.15 -10.18
N THR A 102 7.37 17.06 -11.35
CA THR A 102 8.04 18.20 -11.99
C THR A 102 6.97 19.17 -12.54
N PRO A 103 7.33 20.41 -12.92
CA PRO A 103 6.39 21.31 -13.61
C PRO A 103 5.81 20.68 -14.89
N ARG A 104 6.65 19.94 -15.63
CA ARG A 104 6.23 19.18 -16.82
C ARG A 104 5.26 18.06 -16.47
N GLY A 105 5.53 17.30 -15.41
CA GLY A 105 4.64 16.25 -14.90
C GLY A 105 3.28 16.79 -14.51
N LEU A 106 3.24 17.92 -13.80
CA LEU A 106 2.00 18.60 -13.42
C LEU A 106 1.20 19.04 -14.66
N SER A 107 1.84 19.75 -15.60
CA SER A 107 1.17 20.17 -16.84
C SER A 107 0.65 18.98 -17.66
N THR A 108 1.42 17.89 -17.72
CA THR A 108 0.99 16.66 -18.40
C THR A 108 -0.23 16.05 -17.72
N ALA A 109 -0.26 16.02 -16.38
CA ALA A 109 -1.39 15.53 -15.61
C ALA A 109 -2.63 16.41 -15.74
N GLU A 110 -2.48 17.72 -15.96
CA GLU A 110 -3.57 18.68 -16.19
C GLU A 110 -4.25 18.47 -17.53
N GLN A 111 -3.50 18.04 -18.55
CA GLN A 111 -4.03 17.75 -19.89
C GLN A 111 -4.84 16.45 -19.96
N MET A 112 -4.80 15.62 -18.91
CA MET A 112 -5.55 14.36 -18.84
C MET A 112 -7.00 14.61 -18.44
N THR A 113 -7.85 14.89 -19.43
CA THR A 113 -9.28 15.23 -19.25
C THR A 113 -10.23 14.10 -19.64
N ALA A 114 -9.71 12.91 -19.95
CA ALA A 114 -10.54 11.77 -20.31
C ALA A 114 -11.44 11.34 -19.14
N LEU A 115 -12.64 10.83 -19.43
CA LEU A 115 -13.61 10.40 -18.41
C LEU A 115 -13.00 9.42 -17.39
N TYR A 116 -12.18 8.47 -17.84
CA TYR A 116 -11.51 7.52 -16.94
C TYR A 116 -10.54 8.21 -15.96
N ALA A 117 -9.93 9.33 -16.36
CA ALA A 117 -9.04 10.11 -15.51
C ALA A 117 -9.84 10.77 -14.38
N GLU A 118 -11.00 11.35 -14.69
CA GLU A 118 -11.88 11.95 -13.69
C GLU A 118 -12.45 10.91 -12.71
N GLN A 119 -12.87 9.76 -13.23
CA GLN A 119 -13.32 8.61 -12.44
C GLN A 119 -12.22 8.15 -11.47
N TYR A 120 -11.01 7.93 -11.98
CA TYR A 120 -9.86 7.55 -11.15
C TYR A 120 -9.52 8.62 -10.10
N MET A 121 -9.45 9.89 -10.50
CA MET A 121 -9.17 11.00 -9.58
C MET A 121 -10.23 11.16 -8.49
N THR A 122 -11.47 10.75 -8.75
CA THR A 122 -12.53 10.74 -7.73
C THR A 122 -12.25 9.72 -6.64
N ALA A 123 -11.91 8.48 -7.01
CA ALA A 123 -11.48 7.48 -6.04
C ALA A 123 -10.18 7.87 -5.33
N ALA A 124 -9.20 8.40 -6.07
CA ALA A 124 -7.92 8.84 -5.51
C ALA A 124 -8.10 9.95 -4.45
N ARG A 125 -8.94 10.96 -4.72
CA ARG A 125 -9.20 12.06 -3.76
C ARG A 125 -9.79 11.54 -2.44
N LEU A 126 -10.73 10.60 -2.54
CA LEU A 126 -11.37 9.97 -1.40
C LEU A 126 -10.34 9.18 -0.58
N VAL A 127 -9.56 8.33 -1.24
CA VAL A 127 -8.54 7.49 -0.61
C VAL A 127 -7.45 8.34 0.03
N VAL A 128 -6.87 9.29 -0.70
CA VAL A 128 -5.84 10.20 -0.19
C VAL A 128 -6.35 10.95 1.04
N ARG A 129 -7.55 11.54 0.99
CA ARG A 129 -8.14 12.25 2.13
C ARG A 129 -8.33 11.34 3.35
N ARG A 130 -8.75 10.09 3.14
CA ARG A 130 -8.95 9.13 4.22
C ARG A 130 -7.62 8.72 4.86
N LEU A 131 -6.63 8.38 4.04
CA LEU A 131 -5.34 7.88 4.51
C LEU A 131 -4.42 9.00 5.02
N ALA A 132 -4.61 10.26 4.59
CA ALA A 132 -3.89 11.42 5.12
C ALA A 132 -4.14 11.64 6.63
N ARG A 133 -5.20 11.06 7.21
CA ARG A 133 -5.45 11.08 8.66
C ARG A 133 -4.37 10.34 9.46
N PHE A 134 -3.64 9.41 8.83
CA PHE A 134 -2.53 8.70 9.47
C PHE A 134 -1.24 9.49 9.30
N ARG A 135 -0.78 10.10 10.41
CA ARG A 135 0.42 10.96 10.45
C ARG A 135 1.74 10.22 10.22
N ASN A 136 1.78 8.91 10.46
CA ASN A 136 2.97 8.09 10.23
C ASN A 136 2.62 6.85 9.41
N ASP A 137 3.63 6.30 8.73
CA ASP A 137 3.48 5.15 7.84
C ASP A 137 3.23 3.86 8.63
N THR A 138 3.75 3.74 9.85
CA THR A 138 3.49 2.57 10.72
C THR A 138 2.02 2.39 11.09
N ALA A 139 1.32 3.49 11.42
CA ALA A 139 -0.12 3.45 11.72
C ALA A 139 -0.94 3.16 10.47
N LEU A 140 -0.54 3.76 9.33
CA LEU A 140 -1.15 3.47 8.03
C LEU A 140 -0.99 1.99 7.66
N ALA A 141 0.22 1.43 7.80
CA ALA A 141 0.52 0.04 7.51
C ALA A 141 -0.32 -0.92 8.37
N ARG A 142 -0.45 -0.63 9.67
CA ARG A 142 -1.31 -1.41 10.57
C ARG A 142 -2.77 -1.36 10.17
N GLN A 143 -3.29 -0.18 9.80
CA GLN A 143 -4.67 -0.07 9.31
C GLN A 143 -4.86 -0.80 7.97
N ALA A 144 -3.89 -0.68 7.06
CA ALA A 144 -3.93 -1.35 5.77
C ALA A 144 -3.99 -2.87 5.92
N ARG A 145 -3.29 -3.46 6.91
CA ARG A 145 -3.39 -4.90 7.21
C ARG A 145 -4.80 -5.33 7.56
N GLN A 146 -5.54 -4.52 8.34
CA GLN A 146 -6.93 -4.80 8.67
C GLN A 146 -7.83 -4.80 7.43
N TRP A 147 -7.64 -3.83 6.53
CA TRP A 147 -8.40 -3.74 5.28
C TRP A 147 -8.07 -4.87 4.30
N LEU A 148 -6.80 -5.26 4.22
CA LEU A 148 -6.35 -6.33 3.34
C LEU A 148 -6.75 -7.73 3.83
N ARG A 149 -7.21 -7.84 5.09
CA ARG A 149 -7.59 -9.11 5.75
C ARG A 149 -6.47 -10.17 5.68
N GLU A 150 -5.22 -9.74 5.68
CA GLU A 150 -4.05 -10.62 5.64
C GLU A 150 -3.16 -10.42 6.88
N PRO A 151 -3.09 -11.41 7.79
CA PRO A 151 -2.22 -11.37 8.96
C PRO A 151 -0.72 -11.46 8.64
N GLY A 152 -0.35 -11.87 7.42
CA GLY A 152 1.00 -12.36 7.08
C GLY A 152 1.82 -11.51 6.13
N LEU A 153 1.41 -10.28 5.78
CA LEU A 153 2.19 -9.42 4.88
C LEU A 153 3.38 -8.73 5.59
N ILE A 154 4.15 -9.53 6.34
CA ILE A 154 5.52 -9.23 6.73
C ILE A 154 6.38 -9.77 5.60
N LEU A 155 6.74 -8.90 4.67
CA LEU A 155 7.89 -9.12 3.81
C LEU A 155 8.40 -7.75 3.40
N ASP A 156 9.37 -7.33 4.21
CA ASP A 156 10.49 -6.47 3.86
C ASP A 156 10.12 -5.31 2.94
N LEU A 157 9.78 -4.20 3.59
CA LEU A 157 9.38 -2.93 3.00
C LEU A 157 10.60 -2.21 2.41
N TYR A 158 11.31 -2.83 1.46
CA TYR A 158 12.48 -2.30 0.73
C TYR A 158 13.89 -2.71 1.21
N GLY A 159 14.05 -3.83 1.92
CA GLY A 159 15.38 -4.35 2.25
C GLY A 159 16.00 -3.61 3.43
N ALA A 160 15.25 -3.50 4.53
CA ALA A 160 15.92 -3.28 5.81
C ALA A 160 16.56 -4.62 6.16
N THR A 161 17.86 -4.75 5.92
CA THR A 161 18.66 -5.87 6.40
C THR A 161 18.27 -6.12 7.85
N VAL A 162 17.77 -7.32 8.12
CA VAL A 162 17.76 -7.84 9.48
C VAL A 162 19.23 -7.89 9.87
N ALA A 163 19.71 -6.83 10.51
CA ALA A 163 21.00 -6.86 11.17
C ALA A 163 20.87 -7.97 12.20
N GLU A 164 21.76 -8.96 12.05
CA GLU A 164 21.91 -10.08 12.95
C GLU A 164 21.92 -9.59 14.40
N GLU A 165 20.93 -10.00 15.18
CA GLU A 165 21.13 -10.29 16.59
C GLU A 165 20.82 -11.78 16.77
N ALA A 166 21.75 -12.59 16.29
CA ALA A 166 22.13 -13.75 17.06
C ALA A 166 22.88 -13.20 18.29
N ASP A 167 22.26 -13.20 19.46
CA ASP A 167 22.85 -13.94 20.58
C ASP A 167 21.91 -14.08 21.80
N GLU A 168 22.18 -15.15 22.54
CA GLU A 168 21.95 -15.34 23.98
C GLU A 168 20.50 -15.51 24.49
N SER A 169 20.03 -16.76 24.45
CA SER A 169 19.37 -17.33 25.63
C SER A 169 20.00 -18.69 26.01
N SER A 170 21.24 -18.61 26.48
CA SER A 170 21.85 -19.62 27.35
C SER A 170 21.36 -19.39 28.79
N GLY A 171 20.77 -20.43 29.40
CA GLY A 171 20.45 -20.51 30.84
C GLY A 171 19.14 -19.81 31.24
N ILE A 172 18.27 -20.37 32.09
CA ILE A 172 18.48 -21.24 33.25
C ILE A 172 17.20 -22.05 33.56
N ALA A 173 17.47 -23.26 34.07
CA ALA A 173 16.63 -24.28 34.72
C ALA A 173 15.33 -23.87 35.45
N SER A 174 14.37 -24.79 35.55
CA SER A 174 14.08 -25.50 36.82
C SER A 174 12.94 -26.54 36.70
N ASN A 175 13.32 -27.81 36.84
CA ASN A 175 12.77 -28.77 37.80
C ASN A 175 11.24 -29.07 37.81
N ARG A 176 10.87 -30.31 37.47
CA ARG A 176 10.12 -31.18 38.42
C ARG A 176 10.08 -32.66 38.02
N HIS A 177 10.64 -33.40 38.96
CA HIS A 177 10.56 -34.82 39.25
C HIS A 177 9.12 -35.33 39.49
N THR A 178 8.74 -36.42 38.81
CA THR A 178 7.82 -37.53 39.20
C THR A 178 7.76 -38.45 37.97
N GLY A 179 8.22 -39.70 37.93
CA GLY A 179 7.96 -40.80 38.85
C GLY A 179 7.13 -41.85 38.10
N THR A 180 7.55 -43.13 38.14
CA THR A 180 6.82 -44.38 37.81
C THR A 180 6.49 -44.65 36.33
N HIS A 181 6.52 -45.88 35.77
CA HIS A 181 6.65 -47.27 36.23
C HIS A 181 7.02 -48.14 34.99
N GLU A 182 7.73 -49.28 35.19
CA GLU A 182 7.63 -50.61 34.53
C GLU A 182 7.31 -50.73 33.00
N GLU A 183 7.93 -51.55 32.14
CA GLU A 183 8.24 -53.00 32.13
C GLU A 183 9.20 -53.22 30.91
N SER A 184 10.23 -54.09 30.92
CA SER A 184 10.21 -55.50 30.42
C SER A 184 9.48 -55.64 29.06
N SER A 185 9.98 -56.28 28.00
CA SER A 185 10.98 -57.34 27.81
C SER A 185 11.26 -57.50 26.31
N ASP A 186 12.43 -58.09 26.01
CA ASP A 186 12.72 -59.12 25.00
C ASP A 186 12.21 -58.97 23.55
N GLU A 187 13.14 -58.87 22.60
CA GLU A 187 13.63 -60.01 21.80
C GLU A 187 14.95 -59.68 21.08
#